data_AF-A0A1C5PQY2-F1
#
_entry.id   AF-A0A1C5PQY2-F1
#
_cell.length_a   1.000
_cell.length_b   1.000
_cell.length_c   1.000
_cell.angle_alpha   90.00
_cell.angle_beta   90.00
_cell.angle_gamma   90.00
#
_symmetry.space_group_name_H-M   'P 1'
#
loop_
_entity.id
_entity.type
_entity.pdbx_description
1 polymer ?
#
loop_
_entity_poly.entity_id
_entity_poly.type
_entity_poly.pdbx_seq_one_letter_code
_entity_poly.pdbx_strand_id
1 'polypeptide(L)'
;MADIKWIKITTDMFDNRKIKHLRRLQGGNDMALIWVMLLTIAGRCNAGGLLYLTESIPYTPQMLANELGFPDETVENALAEMEQLQMIEEAGEFFRITGWEEHQNIDGLDRVREQNRIRKQRQREKTKSEVKPCRVMKKRPERKQEADPVNKTEEATCGQVVDLYHSICVSYPRVRTVSETRKKAIKARLKAYKLDDFRALFEKAEASDFLKGANARNWSATFDWLIADVNMAKVIDGNYDNREKRPEAAAKPVAPNRFHNFKEREYDMKALEEQLLNR
;
A
#
# COMPACT_ATOMS: atom_id res chain seq x y z
N MET A 1 -11.44 -6.41 12.55
CA MET A 1 -10.48 -5.29 12.73
C MET A 1 -9.86 -4.94 11.39
N ALA A 2 -9.33 -3.72 11.21
CA ALA A 2 -8.71 -3.33 9.94
C ALA A 2 -7.43 -4.14 9.71
N ASP A 3 -7.33 -4.80 8.57
CA ASP A 3 -6.20 -5.64 8.17
C ASP A 3 -4.95 -4.76 7.95
N ILE A 4 -3.89 -4.98 8.75
CA ILE A 4 -2.61 -4.27 8.59
C ILE A 4 -1.77 -5.03 7.56
N LYS A 5 -1.60 -4.41 6.39
CA LYS A 5 -0.90 -5.02 5.25
C LYS A 5 0.63 -4.88 5.27
N TRP A 6 1.17 -4.03 6.13
CA TRP A 6 2.61 -3.73 6.15
C TRP A 6 3.06 -3.24 7.52
N ILE A 7 4.30 -3.57 7.87
CA ILE A 7 5.04 -3.02 9.02
C ILE A 7 6.21 -2.19 8.48
N LYS A 8 6.58 -1.12 9.18
CA LYS A 8 7.75 -0.30 8.82
C LYS A 8 8.97 -0.83 9.55
N ILE A 9 10.01 -1.18 8.81
CA ILE A 9 11.30 -1.59 9.35
C ILE A 9 12.33 -0.49 9.01
N THR A 10 13.20 -0.14 9.95
CA THR A 10 14.24 0.86 9.71
C THR A 10 15.37 0.25 8.86
N THR A 11 16.00 1.06 8.00
CA THR A 11 17.07 0.59 7.10
C THR A 11 18.32 0.13 7.85
N ASP A 12 18.48 0.59 9.09
CA ASP A 12 19.57 0.30 10.03
C ASP A 12 19.16 -0.71 11.11
N MET A 13 18.08 -1.47 10.93
CA MET A 13 17.61 -2.46 11.92
C MET A 13 18.74 -3.43 12.31
N PHE A 14 19.48 -3.95 11.34
CA PHE A 14 20.60 -4.85 11.60
C PHE A 14 21.82 -4.15 12.22
N ASP A 15 21.84 -2.82 12.23
CA ASP A 15 22.85 -2.02 12.91
C ASP A 15 22.59 -1.82 14.40
N ASN A 16 21.38 -2.15 14.87
CA ASN A 16 20.99 -2.09 16.28
C ASN A 16 21.92 -2.94 17.15
N ARG A 17 22.35 -2.39 18.29
CA ARG A 17 23.27 -3.05 19.23
C ARG A 17 22.74 -4.40 19.72
N LYS A 18 21.43 -4.52 19.96
CA LYS A 18 20.78 -5.76 20.41
C LYS A 18 20.80 -6.82 19.31
N ILE A 19 20.45 -6.45 18.08
CA ILE A 19 20.47 -7.37 16.93
C ILE A 19 21.90 -7.79 16.57
N LYS A 20 22.87 -6.88 16.67
CA LYS A 20 24.30 -7.22 16.55
C LYS A 20 24.77 -8.19 17.63
N HIS A 21 24.24 -8.08 18.85
CA HIS A 21 24.56 -9.00 19.93
C HIS A 21 23.97 -10.39 19.66
N LEU A 22 22.67 -10.48 19.35
CA LEU A 22 21.99 -11.73 18.99
C LEU A 22 22.74 -12.49 17.88
N ARG A 23 23.14 -11.79 16.82
CA ARG A 23 23.84 -12.39 15.67
C ARG A 23 25.25 -12.93 15.99
N ARG A 24 25.82 -12.61 17.15
CA ARG A 24 27.10 -13.16 17.60
C ARG A 24 26.94 -14.48 18.37
N LEU A 25 25.74 -14.80 18.82
CA LEU A 25 25.43 -16.05 19.52
C LEU A 25 25.35 -17.23 18.54
N GLN A 26 25.43 -18.45 19.07
CA GLN A 26 25.19 -19.66 18.30
C GLN A 26 23.73 -19.66 17.81
N GLY A 27 23.51 -19.89 16.51
CA GLY A 27 22.16 -19.76 15.92
C GLY A 27 21.67 -18.31 15.82
N GLY A 28 22.53 -17.31 16.00
CA GLY A 28 22.14 -15.90 16.07
C GLY A 28 21.46 -15.33 14.82
N ASN A 29 21.68 -15.92 13.64
CA ASN A 29 20.95 -15.54 12.43
C ASN A 29 19.49 -16.00 12.48
N ASP A 30 19.23 -17.19 13.04
CA ASP A 30 17.88 -17.72 13.20
C ASP A 30 17.13 -16.91 14.25
N MET A 31 17.80 -16.52 15.35
CA MET A 31 17.24 -15.60 16.34
C MET A 31 16.86 -14.25 15.72
N ALA A 32 17.71 -13.69 14.85
CA ALA A 32 17.41 -12.43 14.16
C ALA A 32 16.23 -12.57 13.20
N LEU A 33 16.07 -13.73 12.54
CA LEU A 33 14.93 -14.01 11.68
C LEU A 33 13.64 -14.19 12.48
N ILE A 34 13.69 -14.95 13.59
CA ILE A 34 12.59 -15.11 14.55
C ILE A 34 12.12 -13.74 15.03
N TRP A 35 13.05 -12.83 15.38
CA TRP A 35 12.69 -11.46 15.76
C TRP A 35 11.88 -10.73 14.69
N VAL A 36 12.34 -10.76 13.44
CA VAL A 36 11.62 -10.11 12.32
C VAL A 36 10.24 -10.74 12.13
N MET A 37 10.13 -12.05 12.26
CA MET A 37 8.84 -12.74 12.15
C MET A 37 7.90 -12.38 13.31
N LEU A 38 8.39 -12.26 14.55
CA LEU A 38 7.60 -11.79 15.68
C LEU A 38 7.05 -10.38 15.46
N LEU A 39 7.83 -9.46 14.86
CA LEU A 39 7.34 -8.14 14.46
C LEU A 39 6.17 -8.24 13.47
N THR A 40 6.20 -9.21 12.54
CA THR A 40 5.08 -9.40 11.61
C THR A 40 3.83 -9.98 12.29
N ILE A 41 3.99 -10.85 13.30
CA ILE A 41 2.89 -11.37 14.11
C ILE A 41 2.24 -10.24 14.90
N ALA A 42 3.03 -9.44 15.62
CA ALA A 42 2.54 -8.26 16.34
C ALA A 42 1.85 -7.24 15.41
N GLY A 43 2.36 -7.10 14.17
CA GLY A 43 1.74 -6.29 13.12
C GLY A 43 0.34 -6.76 12.73
N ARG A 44 0.13 -8.07 12.60
CA ARG A 44 -1.18 -8.69 12.33
C ARG A 44 -2.15 -8.52 13.51
N CYS A 45 -1.66 -8.68 14.75
CA CYS A 45 -2.47 -8.55 15.96
C CYS A 45 -2.95 -7.11 16.19
N ASN A 46 -2.12 -6.10 15.84
CA ASN A 46 -2.44 -4.67 15.96
C ASN A 46 -2.92 -4.23 17.37
N ALA A 47 -2.43 -4.91 18.42
CA ALA A 47 -2.81 -4.66 19.80
C ALA A 47 -1.61 -4.17 20.61
N GLY A 48 -0.95 -3.10 20.16
CA GLY A 48 0.14 -2.48 20.91
C GLY A 48 1.33 -3.39 21.19
N GLY A 49 1.60 -4.37 20.31
CA GLY A 49 2.76 -5.25 20.41
C GLY A 49 2.50 -6.55 21.17
N LEU A 50 1.25 -6.81 21.58
CA LEU A 50 0.85 -8.09 22.16
C LEU A 50 0.85 -9.20 21.10
N LEU A 51 1.44 -10.34 21.46
CA LEU A 51 1.48 -11.55 20.67
C LEU A 51 0.41 -12.53 21.18
N TYR A 52 -0.61 -12.79 20.37
CA TYR A 52 -1.63 -13.80 20.62
C TYR A 52 -2.13 -14.41 19.30
N LEU A 53 -2.49 -15.69 19.32
CA LEU A 53 -2.97 -16.41 18.14
C LEU A 53 -4.41 -15.99 17.80
N THR A 54 -5.25 -15.89 18.82
CA THR A 54 -6.63 -15.36 18.78
C THR A 54 -6.84 -14.49 20.02
N GLU A 55 -7.84 -13.60 20.02
CA GLU A 55 -8.07 -12.59 21.08
C GLU A 55 -8.07 -13.13 22.53
N SER A 56 -8.16 -14.45 22.72
CA SER A 56 -8.15 -15.16 24.00
C SER A 56 -7.03 -16.21 24.20
N ILE A 57 -6.16 -16.47 23.20
CA ILE A 57 -5.13 -17.53 23.27
C ILE A 57 -3.73 -16.93 23.13
N PRO A 58 -2.88 -16.96 24.18
CA PRO A 58 -1.50 -16.51 24.09
C PRO A 58 -0.66 -17.47 23.22
N TYR A 59 0.38 -16.94 22.60
CA TYR A 59 1.37 -17.78 21.92
C TYR A 59 2.23 -18.51 22.95
N THR A 60 2.26 -19.83 22.89
CA THR A 60 3.27 -20.63 23.58
C THR A 60 4.53 -20.77 22.72
N PRO A 61 5.71 -21.03 23.31
CA PRO A 61 6.93 -21.30 22.54
C PRO A 61 6.75 -22.39 21.48
N GLN A 62 6.02 -23.47 21.81
CA GLN A 62 5.70 -24.57 20.90
C GLN A 62 4.79 -24.14 19.73
N MET A 63 3.81 -23.26 19.99
CA MET A 63 2.98 -22.73 18.92
C MET A 63 3.78 -21.83 17.99
N LEU A 64 4.68 -21.01 18.54
CA LEU A 64 5.59 -20.17 17.76
C LEU A 64 6.57 -21.01 16.94
N ALA A 65 7.14 -22.08 17.49
CA ALA A 65 8.02 -22.99 16.76
C ALA A 65 7.33 -23.58 15.52
N ASN A 66 6.10 -24.06 15.68
CA ASN A 66 5.29 -24.58 14.58
C ASN A 66 4.94 -23.52 13.53
N GLU A 67 4.56 -22.31 13.96
CA GLU A 67 4.19 -21.24 13.02
C GLU A 67 5.41 -20.64 12.29
N LEU A 68 6.54 -20.52 12.98
CA LEU A 68 7.76 -19.92 12.45
C LEU A 68 8.62 -20.94 11.67
N GLY A 69 8.38 -22.24 11.86
CA GLY A 69 9.12 -23.32 11.17
C GLY A 69 10.52 -23.55 11.74
N PHE A 70 10.71 -23.36 13.04
CA PHE A 70 11.98 -23.58 13.75
C PHE A 70 11.84 -24.69 14.81
N PRO A 71 12.94 -25.34 15.21
CA PRO A 71 12.93 -26.24 16.36
C PRO A 71 12.52 -25.52 17.64
N ASP A 72 11.78 -26.21 18.52
CA ASP A 72 11.32 -25.67 19.81
C ASP A 72 12.49 -25.07 20.61
N GLU A 73 13.61 -25.79 20.71
CA GLU A 73 14.82 -25.33 21.39
C GLU A 73 15.35 -23.99 20.83
N THR A 74 15.26 -23.79 19.51
CA THR A 74 15.73 -22.55 18.87
C THR A 74 14.83 -21.38 19.21
N VAL A 75 13.51 -21.60 19.26
CA VAL A 75 12.53 -20.57 19.61
C VAL A 75 12.59 -20.24 21.10
N GLU A 76 12.71 -21.24 21.98
CA GLU A 76 12.88 -21.03 23.42
C GLU A 76 14.14 -20.22 23.72
N ASN A 77 15.28 -20.60 23.13
CA ASN A 77 16.52 -19.84 23.26
C ASN A 77 16.38 -18.42 22.71
N ALA A 78 15.72 -18.24 21.55
CA ALA A 78 15.49 -16.94 20.97
C ALA A 78 14.62 -16.04 21.86
N LEU A 79 13.54 -16.58 22.45
CA LEU A 79 12.66 -15.86 23.36
C LEU A 79 13.40 -15.46 24.64
N ALA A 80 14.18 -16.37 25.24
CA ALA A 80 14.97 -16.10 26.43
C ALA A 80 16.02 -14.99 26.21
N GLU A 81 16.76 -15.05 25.10
CA GLU A 81 17.74 -14.01 24.74
C GLU A 81 17.07 -12.67 24.44
N MET A 82 15.91 -12.67 23.77
CA MET A 82 15.14 -11.45 23.51
C MET A 82 14.55 -10.83 24.79
N GLU A 83 14.14 -11.65 25.75
CA GLU A 83 13.71 -11.21 27.08
C GLU A 83 14.89 -10.60 27.85
N GLN A 84 16.05 -11.26 27.86
CA GLN A 84 17.27 -10.75 28.50
C GLN A 84 17.70 -9.41 27.91
N LEU A 85 17.56 -9.24 26.59
CA LEU A 85 17.84 -7.98 25.89
C LEU A 85 16.71 -6.96 26.02
N GLN A 86 15.64 -7.25 26.78
CA GLN A 86 14.47 -6.39 26.98
C GLN A 86 13.84 -5.96 25.64
N MET A 87 13.75 -6.91 24.71
CA MET A 87 13.07 -6.76 23.41
C MET A 87 11.62 -7.29 23.49
N ILE A 88 11.39 -8.24 24.39
CA ILE A 88 10.09 -8.80 24.71
C ILE A 88 9.93 -8.76 26.24
N GLU A 89 8.72 -8.50 26.70
CA GLU A 89 8.31 -8.57 28.10
C GLU A 89 7.17 -9.59 28.23
N GLU A 90 7.24 -10.42 29.28
CA GLU A 90 6.13 -11.29 29.67
C GLU A 90 5.09 -10.46 30.45
N ALA A 91 3.93 -10.22 29.83
CA ALA A 91 2.81 -9.48 30.40
C ALA A 91 1.70 -10.46 30.81
N GLY A 92 1.89 -11.15 31.93
CA GLY A 92 0.99 -12.20 32.39
C GLY A 92 1.17 -13.45 31.53
N GLU A 93 0.12 -13.91 30.84
CA GLU A 93 0.22 -15.05 29.92
C GLU A 93 0.63 -14.65 28.49
N PHE A 94 0.75 -13.35 28.19
CA PHE A 94 1.03 -12.85 26.85
C PHE A 94 2.44 -12.27 26.73
N PHE A 95 3.08 -12.51 25.59
CA PHE A 95 4.31 -11.80 25.23
C PHE A 95 3.99 -10.43 24.63
N ARG A 96 4.72 -9.40 25.06
CA ARG A 96 4.63 -8.04 24.53
C ARG A 96 5.97 -7.58 23.99
N ILE A 97 5.99 -7.08 22.76
CA ILE A 97 7.17 -6.44 22.18
C ILE A 97 7.39 -5.06 22.82
N THR A 98 8.56 -4.83 23.41
CA THR A 98 8.90 -3.54 24.02
C THR A 98 9.19 -2.49 22.94
N GLY A 99 8.84 -1.23 23.19
CA GLY A 99 9.03 -0.16 22.21
C GLY A 99 8.24 -0.37 20.91
N TRP A 100 7.20 -1.21 20.91
CA TRP A 100 6.35 -1.45 19.74
C TRP A 100 5.75 -0.14 19.19
N GLU A 101 5.54 0.85 20.05
CA GLU A 101 5.10 2.20 19.71
C GLU A 101 6.04 2.96 18.75
N GLU A 102 7.33 2.62 18.71
CA GLU A 102 8.30 3.20 17.76
C GLU A 102 8.25 2.49 16.39
N HIS A 103 7.84 1.23 16.40
CA HIS A 103 7.69 0.39 15.21
C HIS A 103 6.30 0.52 14.56
N GLN A 104 5.27 0.90 15.34
CA GLN A 104 4.01 1.41 14.84
C GLN A 104 4.13 2.91 14.58
N ASN A 105 3.76 3.34 13.39
CA ASN A 105 3.63 4.76 13.08
C ASN A 105 2.39 5.34 13.80
N ILE A 106 2.45 5.52 15.13
CA ILE A 106 1.41 6.16 15.95
C ILE A 106 1.08 7.53 15.36
N ASP A 107 2.09 8.28 14.95
CA ASP A 107 1.92 9.61 14.38
C ASP A 107 1.10 9.60 13.07
N GLY A 108 1.28 8.57 12.23
CA GLY A 108 0.48 8.39 11.03
C GLY A 108 -0.96 7.97 11.33
N LEU A 109 -1.15 7.07 12.30
CA LEU A 109 -2.46 6.49 12.62
C LEU A 109 -3.32 7.43 13.47
N ASP A 110 -2.74 8.17 14.42
CA ASP A 110 -3.44 9.18 15.22
C ASP A 110 -3.80 10.39 14.38
N ARG A 111 -2.93 10.83 13.44
CA ARG A 111 -3.33 11.83 12.44
C ARG A 111 -4.50 11.33 11.59
N VAL A 112 -4.53 10.06 11.20
CA VAL A 112 -5.66 9.48 10.44
C VAL A 112 -6.91 9.33 11.30
N ARG A 113 -6.79 8.90 12.55
CA ARG A 113 -7.90 8.77 13.51
C ARG A 113 -8.50 10.13 13.84
N GLU A 114 -7.67 11.12 14.13
CA GLU A 114 -8.07 12.49 14.44
C GLU A 114 -8.65 13.18 13.19
N GLN A 115 -8.04 13.01 12.01
CA GLN A 115 -8.64 13.50 10.76
C GLN A 115 -9.99 12.84 10.48
N ASN A 116 -10.15 11.54 10.75
CA ASN A 116 -11.44 10.85 10.60
C ASN A 116 -12.47 11.31 11.63
N ARG A 117 -12.05 11.60 12.87
CA ARG A 117 -12.87 12.16 13.94
C ARG A 117 -13.37 13.55 13.55
N ILE A 118 -12.47 14.44 13.12
CA ILE A 118 -12.79 15.78 12.64
C ILE A 118 -13.71 15.73 11.41
N ARG A 119 -13.48 14.80 10.47
CA ARG A 119 -14.35 14.60 9.29
C ARG A 119 -15.76 14.18 9.71
N LYS A 120 -15.90 13.20 10.61
CA LYS A 120 -17.20 12.77 11.14
C LYS A 120 -17.90 13.88 11.92
N GLN A 121 -17.15 14.67 12.69
CA GLN A 121 -17.69 15.80 13.44
C GLN A 121 -18.21 16.90 12.51
N ARG A 122 -17.41 17.33 11.52
CA ARG A 122 -17.82 18.29 10.49
C ARG A 122 -19.02 17.79 9.67
N GLN A 123 -19.09 16.49 9.41
CA GLN A 123 -20.25 15.88 8.76
C GLN A 123 -21.49 16.00 9.63
N ARG A 124 -21.40 15.62 10.92
CA ARG A 124 -22.52 15.74 11.87
C ARG A 124 -22.95 17.20 12.09
N GLU A 125 -22.01 18.13 12.14
CA GLU A 125 -22.29 19.57 12.27
C GLU A 125 -23.02 20.09 11.02
N LYS A 126 -22.57 19.71 9.81
CA LYS A 126 -23.28 20.03 8.56
C LYS A 126 -24.69 19.43 8.54
N THR A 127 -24.83 18.15 8.88
CA THR A 127 -26.14 17.49 8.96
C THR A 127 -27.03 18.13 10.03
N LYS A 128 -26.47 18.58 11.16
CA LYS A 128 -27.20 19.26 12.25
C LYS A 128 -27.59 20.69 11.87
N SER A 129 -26.79 21.41 11.08
CA SER A 129 -27.14 22.73 10.53
C SER A 129 -28.14 22.67 9.37
N GLU A 130 -28.26 21.52 8.69
CA GLU A 130 -29.26 21.28 7.64
C GLU A 130 -30.65 20.88 8.18
N VAL A 131 -30.77 20.59 9.49
CA VAL A 131 -32.08 20.43 10.13
C VAL A 131 -32.64 21.82 10.50
N LYS A 132 -33.42 22.41 9.59
CA LYS A 132 -34.25 23.58 9.90
C LYS A 132 -35.17 23.27 11.09
N PRO A 133 -35.30 24.13 12.12
CA PRO A 133 -36.31 23.96 13.15
C PRO A 133 -37.66 24.35 12.57
N CYS A 134 -38.49 23.37 12.18
CA CYS A 134 -39.87 23.65 11.82
C CYS A 134 -40.75 23.61 13.08
N ARG A 135 -41.13 24.82 13.54
CA ARG A 135 -42.09 25.04 14.60
C ARG A 135 -43.51 24.80 14.08
N VAL A 136 -44.32 24.22 14.97
CA VAL A 136 -45.79 24.10 15.00
C VAL A 136 -46.40 22.90 14.24
N MET A 137 -46.76 21.92 15.07
CA MET A 137 -47.75 20.87 14.82
C MET A 137 -49.05 21.42 14.23
N LYS A 138 -49.54 20.83 13.13
CA LYS A 138 -50.96 20.54 12.93
C LYS A 138 -51.13 19.38 11.93
N LYS A 139 -52.14 18.57 12.26
CA LYS A 139 -52.47 17.19 11.86
C LYS A 139 -52.28 16.79 10.38
N ARG A 140 -51.84 15.54 10.22
CA ARG A 140 -51.94 14.67 9.03
C ARG A 140 -53.39 14.58 8.54
N PRO A 141 -53.64 14.45 7.22
CA PRO A 141 -53.91 13.11 6.69
C PRO A 141 -53.13 12.79 5.39
N GLU A 142 -53.46 11.65 4.81
CA GLU A 142 -52.58 10.68 4.15
C GLU A 142 -52.32 10.90 2.64
N ARG A 143 -51.15 10.38 2.21
CA ARG A 143 -50.85 9.68 0.93
C ARG A 143 -50.97 10.47 -0.39
N LYS A 144 -49.82 10.68 -1.04
CA LYS A 144 -49.47 10.21 -2.41
C LYS A 144 -47.99 10.49 -2.68
N GLN A 145 -47.32 9.53 -3.32
CA GLN A 145 -45.93 9.60 -3.74
C GLN A 145 -45.80 10.56 -4.92
N GLU A 146 -44.99 11.62 -4.79
CA GLU A 146 -44.45 12.35 -5.94
C GLU A 146 -42.96 12.63 -5.67
N ALA A 147 -42.14 12.26 -6.65
CA ALA A 147 -40.69 12.33 -6.60
C ALA A 147 -40.21 13.73 -7.01
N ASP A 148 -39.32 14.32 -6.22
CA ASP A 148 -38.67 15.60 -6.50
C ASP A 148 -37.75 15.54 -7.75
N PRO A 149 -37.58 16.64 -8.53
CA PRO A 149 -36.98 16.61 -9.87
C PRO A 149 -35.44 16.69 -9.90
N VAL A 150 -34.75 16.71 -8.75
CA VAL A 150 -33.34 17.12 -8.66
C VAL A 150 -32.33 16.01 -9.06
N ASN A 151 -32.71 14.74 -9.02
CA ASN A 151 -31.78 13.63 -9.30
C ASN A 151 -31.48 13.36 -10.79
N LYS A 152 -32.27 13.91 -11.73
CA LYS A 152 -32.11 13.60 -13.17
C LYS A 152 -30.95 14.34 -13.84
N THR A 153 -30.61 15.54 -13.36
CA THR A 153 -29.61 16.40 -14.00
C THR A 153 -28.18 15.92 -13.74
N GLU A 154 -27.92 15.24 -12.62
CA GLU A 154 -26.58 14.79 -12.21
C GLU A 154 -26.17 13.43 -12.79
N GLU A 155 -27.12 12.54 -13.07
CA GLU A 155 -26.85 11.27 -13.77
C GLU A 155 -26.52 11.51 -15.25
N ALA A 156 -27.15 12.51 -15.86
CA ALA A 156 -26.88 12.91 -17.24
C ALA A 156 -25.43 13.38 -17.45
N THR A 157 -24.85 14.13 -16.51
CA THR A 157 -23.47 14.63 -16.63
C THR A 157 -22.42 13.52 -16.57
N CYS A 158 -22.66 12.46 -15.80
CA CYS A 158 -21.75 11.31 -15.76
C CYS A 158 -21.74 10.55 -17.09
N GLY A 159 -22.91 10.41 -17.74
CA GLY A 159 -23.02 9.82 -19.08
C GLY A 159 -22.24 10.63 -20.12
N GLN A 160 -22.42 11.96 -20.11
CA GLN A 160 -21.74 12.86 -21.04
C GLN A 160 -20.21 12.74 -21.02
N VAL A 161 -19.60 12.57 -19.83
CA VAL A 161 -18.14 12.37 -19.72
C VAL A 161 -17.69 11.05 -20.34
N VAL A 162 -18.50 9.99 -20.22
CA VAL A 162 -18.20 8.68 -20.82
C VAL A 162 -18.36 8.73 -22.35
N ASP A 163 -19.39 9.42 -22.83
CA ASP A 163 -19.62 9.62 -24.27
C ASP A 163 -18.50 10.46 -24.90
N LEU A 164 -18.01 11.48 -24.20
CA LEU A 164 -16.82 12.25 -24.60
C LEU A 164 -15.58 11.37 -24.67
N TYR A 165 -15.38 10.49 -23.69
CA TYR A 165 -14.26 9.54 -23.74
C TYR A 165 -14.38 8.60 -24.94
N HIS A 166 -15.56 8.02 -25.22
CA HIS A 166 -15.73 7.13 -26.37
C HIS A 166 -15.59 7.83 -27.72
N SER A 167 -15.94 9.13 -27.80
CA SER A 167 -15.83 9.90 -29.05
C SER A 167 -14.41 10.38 -29.34
N ILE A 168 -13.64 10.75 -28.32
CA ILE A 168 -12.29 11.32 -28.48
C ILE A 168 -11.23 10.22 -28.41
N CYS A 169 -11.29 9.35 -27.39
CA CYS A 169 -10.29 8.32 -27.12
C CYS A 169 -10.55 7.05 -27.94
N VAL A 170 -10.51 7.16 -29.27
CA VAL A 170 -10.78 6.05 -30.20
C VAL A 170 -9.73 4.94 -30.12
N SER A 171 -8.49 5.26 -29.74
CA SER A 171 -7.39 4.30 -29.61
C SER A 171 -7.45 3.50 -28.30
N TYR A 172 -8.37 3.84 -27.39
CA TYR A 172 -8.42 3.29 -26.04
C TYR A 172 -9.46 2.18 -25.85
N PRO A 173 -9.30 1.31 -24.83
CA PRO A 173 -10.32 0.36 -24.44
C PRO A 173 -11.64 1.05 -24.06
N ARG A 174 -12.76 0.56 -24.61
CA ARG A 174 -14.09 1.07 -24.32
C ARG A 174 -14.56 0.71 -22.91
N VAL A 175 -15.16 1.68 -22.24
CA VAL A 175 -15.83 1.48 -20.94
C VAL A 175 -17.12 0.69 -21.14
N ARG A 176 -17.17 -0.57 -20.64
CA ARG A 176 -18.35 -1.45 -20.76
C ARG A 176 -19.43 -1.17 -19.70
N THR A 177 -19.03 -0.77 -18.50
CA THR A 177 -19.94 -0.55 -17.37
C THR A 177 -19.58 0.72 -16.62
N VAL A 178 -20.57 1.58 -16.36
CA VAL A 178 -20.39 2.77 -15.52
C VAL A 178 -20.76 2.39 -14.10
N SER A 179 -19.82 1.78 -13.38
CA SER A 179 -20.00 1.38 -11.98
C SER A 179 -20.18 2.58 -11.06
N GLU A 180 -20.77 2.36 -9.87
CA GLU A 180 -20.93 3.41 -8.85
C GLU A 180 -19.59 4.03 -8.43
N THR A 181 -18.50 3.27 -8.48
CA THR A 181 -17.14 3.78 -8.23
C THR A 181 -16.70 4.78 -9.29
N ARG A 182 -16.94 4.50 -10.59
CA ARG A 182 -16.65 5.41 -11.70
C ARG A 182 -17.51 6.67 -11.64
N LYS A 183 -18.82 6.51 -11.38
CA LYS A 183 -19.73 7.66 -11.18
C LYS A 183 -19.23 8.56 -10.06
N LYS A 184 -18.82 7.98 -8.92
CA LYS A 184 -18.28 8.74 -7.79
C LYS A 184 -16.98 9.47 -8.14
N ALA A 185 -16.09 8.85 -8.91
CA ALA A 185 -14.86 9.48 -9.37
C ALA A 185 -15.14 10.67 -10.30
N ILE A 186 -16.01 10.49 -11.30
CA ILE A 186 -16.44 11.56 -12.22
C ILE A 186 -17.11 12.71 -11.44
N LYS A 187 -18.03 12.39 -10.51
CA LYS A 187 -18.67 13.38 -9.64
C LYS A 187 -17.67 14.16 -8.79
N ALA A 188 -16.62 13.51 -8.30
CA ALA A 188 -15.57 14.20 -7.54
C ALA A 188 -14.79 15.19 -8.43
N ARG A 189 -14.50 14.81 -9.68
CA ARG A 189 -13.83 15.66 -10.66
C ARG A 189 -14.69 16.86 -11.08
N LEU A 190 -15.98 16.66 -11.32
CA LEU A 190 -16.92 17.72 -11.73
C LEU A 190 -17.10 18.84 -10.69
N LYS A 191 -16.63 18.66 -9.44
CA LYS A 191 -16.60 19.73 -8.44
C LYS A 191 -15.49 20.76 -8.68
N ALA A 192 -14.40 20.35 -9.32
CA ALA A 192 -13.22 21.18 -9.54
C ALA A 192 -13.00 21.50 -11.03
N TYR A 193 -13.48 20.63 -11.92
CA TYR A 193 -13.27 20.70 -13.36
C TYR A 193 -14.60 20.78 -14.10
N LYS A 194 -14.62 21.52 -15.22
CA LYS A 194 -15.76 21.62 -16.13
C LYS A 194 -15.71 20.51 -17.18
N LEU A 195 -16.81 20.33 -17.92
CA LEU A 195 -16.88 19.36 -19.01
C LEU A 195 -15.77 19.59 -20.07
N ASP A 196 -15.43 20.85 -20.35
CA ASP A 196 -14.37 21.22 -21.29
C ASP A 196 -12.98 20.73 -20.85
N ASP A 197 -12.72 20.65 -19.54
CA ASP A 197 -11.44 20.14 -19.01
C ASP A 197 -11.31 18.63 -19.25
N PHE A 198 -12.43 17.89 -19.20
CA PHE A 198 -12.44 16.46 -19.58
C PHE A 198 -12.20 16.29 -21.07
N ARG A 199 -12.74 17.17 -21.91
CA ARG A 199 -12.46 17.17 -23.33
C ARG A 199 -10.97 17.40 -23.59
N ALA A 200 -10.38 18.41 -22.97
CA ALA A 200 -8.93 18.69 -23.08
C ALA A 200 -8.09 17.51 -22.57
N LEU A 201 -8.49 16.88 -21.46
CA LEU A 201 -7.84 15.66 -20.94
C LEU A 201 -7.83 14.54 -21.99
N PHE A 202 -8.97 14.23 -22.60
CA PHE A 202 -9.10 13.14 -23.56
C PHE A 202 -8.40 13.46 -24.88
N GLU A 203 -8.44 14.70 -25.35
CA GLU A 203 -7.71 15.13 -26.56
C GLU A 203 -6.20 15.01 -26.35
N LYS A 204 -5.67 15.43 -25.19
CA LYS A 204 -4.25 15.24 -24.84
C LYS A 204 -3.87 13.77 -24.66
N ALA A 205 -4.76 12.96 -24.08
CA ALA A 205 -4.54 11.53 -23.96
C ALA A 205 -4.42 10.88 -25.34
N GLU A 206 -5.36 11.13 -26.25
CA GLU A 206 -5.36 10.62 -27.63
C GLU A 206 -4.17 11.14 -28.45
N ALA A 207 -3.69 12.35 -28.18
CA ALA A 207 -2.49 12.88 -28.82
C ALA A 207 -1.19 12.19 -28.35
N SER A 208 -1.16 11.60 -27.17
CA SER A 208 0.05 11.03 -26.56
C SER A 208 0.31 9.59 -27.00
N ASP A 209 1.46 9.35 -27.63
CA ASP A 209 1.87 8.01 -28.07
C ASP A 209 2.14 7.10 -26.86
N PHE A 210 2.71 7.66 -25.80
CA PHE A 210 2.96 6.94 -24.56
C PHE A 210 1.66 6.45 -23.91
N LEU A 211 0.65 7.33 -23.77
CA LEU A 211 -0.61 6.98 -23.11
C LEU A 211 -1.46 6.02 -23.94
N LYS A 212 -1.30 5.99 -25.28
CA LYS A 212 -1.98 5.06 -26.18
C LYS A 212 -1.35 3.66 -26.23
N GLY A 213 -0.17 3.45 -25.64
CA GLY A 213 0.53 2.17 -25.71
C GLY A 213 1.56 2.04 -26.81
N ALA A 214 1.85 3.11 -27.55
CA ALA A 214 3.01 3.17 -28.44
C ALA A 214 4.31 3.45 -27.64
N ASN A 215 4.60 2.56 -26.69
CA ASN A 215 5.81 2.56 -25.88
C ASN A 215 6.42 1.15 -25.85
N ALA A 216 7.70 1.03 -25.47
CA ALA A 216 8.43 -0.24 -25.47
C ALA A 216 7.80 -1.37 -24.62
N ARG A 217 6.85 -1.03 -23.74
CA ARG A 217 6.17 -1.97 -22.83
C ARG A 217 4.70 -2.19 -23.19
N ASN A 218 4.23 -1.68 -24.34
CA ASN A 218 2.83 -1.75 -24.79
C ASN A 218 1.81 -1.31 -23.72
N TRP A 219 2.20 -0.39 -22.83
CA TRP A 219 1.34 0.04 -21.72
C TRP A 219 0.40 1.15 -22.19
N SER A 220 -0.92 0.97 -22.07
CA SER A 220 -1.92 2.00 -22.37
C SER A 220 -2.65 2.45 -21.11
N ALA A 221 -2.98 3.75 -21.05
CA ALA A 221 -3.75 4.29 -19.94
C ALA A 221 -5.20 3.79 -20.01
N THR A 222 -5.81 3.53 -18.85
CA THR A 222 -7.23 3.16 -18.76
C THR A 222 -8.08 4.39 -18.43
N PHE A 223 -9.38 4.30 -18.70
CA PHE A 223 -10.34 5.34 -18.30
C PHE A 223 -10.19 5.69 -16.80
N ASP A 224 -10.12 4.68 -15.94
CA ASP A 224 -9.99 4.86 -14.48
C ASP A 224 -8.67 5.57 -14.10
N TRP A 225 -7.59 5.30 -14.86
CA TRP A 225 -6.31 5.96 -14.67
C TRP A 225 -6.38 7.44 -15.05
N LEU A 226 -7.05 7.78 -16.17
CA LEU A 226 -7.19 9.15 -16.66
C LEU A 226 -8.03 10.04 -15.73
N ILE A 227 -9.15 9.51 -15.20
CA ILE A 227 -10.04 10.29 -14.32
C ILE A 227 -9.54 10.43 -12.87
N ALA A 228 -8.42 9.80 -12.54
CA ALA A 228 -7.81 9.92 -11.21
C ALA A 228 -7.19 11.32 -11.04
N ASP A 229 -7.36 11.92 -9.86
CA ASP A 229 -6.96 13.32 -9.55
C ASP A 229 -5.59 13.72 -10.09
N VAL A 230 -4.60 12.97 -9.61
CA VAL A 230 -3.18 13.24 -9.82
C VAL A 230 -2.83 13.06 -11.29
N ASN A 231 -3.49 12.13 -11.98
CA ASN A 231 -3.19 11.81 -13.37
C ASN A 231 -3.87 12.81 -14.31
N MET A 232 -5.13 13.16 -14.05
CA MET A 232 -5.86 14.18 -14.82
C MET A 232 -5.07 15.49 -14.87
N ALA A 233 -4.60 15.97 -13.72
CA ALA A 233 -3.77 17.18 -13.67
C ALA A 233 -2.50 17.03 -14.53
N LYS A 234 -1.73 15.94 -14.36
CA LYS A 234 -0.49 15.72 -15.12
C LYS A 234 -0.70 15.66 -16.63
N VAL A 235 -1.80 15.08 -17.10
CA VAL A 235 -2.12 15.00 -18.53
C VAL A 235 -2.51 16.39 -19.05
N ILE A 236 -3.36 17.12 -18.34
CA ILE A 236 -3.73 18.49 -18.70
C ILE A 236 -2.49 19.40 -18.73
N ASP A 237 -1.59 19.26 -17.75
CA ASP A 237 -0.32 20.01 -17.66
C ASP A 237 0.69 19.65 -18.77
N GLY A 238 0.40 18.63 -19.59
CA GLY A 238 1.22 18.28 -20.76
C GLY A 238 2.46 17.45 -20.43
N ASN A 239 2.49 16.78 -19.27
CA ASN A 239 3.62 15.91 -18.89
C ASN A 239 3.80 14.72 -19.83
N TYR A 240 2.75 14.37 -20.57
CA TYR A 240 2.71 13.24 -21.50
C TYR A 240 2.59 13.68 -22.96
N ASP A 241 2.69 14.97 -23.25
CA ASP A 241 2.67 15.48 -24.62
C ASP A 241 3.89 14.93 -25.37
N ASN A 242 3.70 14.51 -26.62
CA ASN A 242 4.77 13.96 -27.45
C ASN A 242 5.84 15.04 -27.65
N ARG A 243 7.02 14.83 -27.06
CA ARG A 243 8.18 15.70 -27.26
C ARG A 243 8.94 15.24 -28.49
N GLU A 244 9.39 16.18 -29.31
CA GLU A 244 10.30 15.87 -30.41
C GLU A 244 11.51 15.11 -29.87
N LYS A 245 11.86 14.00 -30.52
CA LYS A 245 13.05 13.23 -30.18
C LYS A 245 14.26 14.15 -30.35
N ARG A 246 14.81 14.65 -29.25
CA ARG A 246 16.21 15.08 -29.22
C ARG A 246 17.00 13.85 -29.70
N PRO A 247 17.91 13.97 -30.69
CA PRO A 247 18.65 12.83 -31.22
C PRO A 247 19.20 12.04 -30.05
N GLU A 248 18.92 10.73 -30.04
CA GLU A 248 19.34 9.82 -28.97
C GLU A 248 20.81 10.12 -28.68
N ALA A 249 21.07 10.73 -27.52
CA ALA A 249 22.40 10.68 -26.97
C ALA A 249 22.66 9.18 -26.80
N ALA A 250 23.52 8.64 -27.66
CA ALA A 250 23.85 7.23 -27.77
C ALA A 250 23.82 6.62 -26.38
N ALA A 251 22.98 5.59 -26.21
CA ALA A 251 22.87 4.85 -24.97
C ALA A 251 24.29 4.61 -24.45
N LYS A 252 24.64 5.25 -23.32
CA LYS A 252 25.94 5.01 -22.69
C LYS A 252 26.05 3.49 -22.55
N PRO A 253 27.13 2.86 -23.04
CA PRO A 253 27.26 1.42 -22.96
C PRO A 253 27.02 1.01 -21.51
N VAL A 254 26.05 0.13 -21.29
CA VAL A 254 25.81 -0.49 -19.99
C VAL A 254 27.15 -1.10 -19.59
N ALA A 255 27.80 -0.54 -18.57
CA ALA A 255 29.03 -1.10 -18.06
C ALA A 255 28.76 -2.58 -17.75
N PRO A 256 29.58 -3.52 -18.24
CA PRO A 256 29.32 -4.94 -18.01
C PRO A 256 29.22 -5.16 -16.50
N ASN A 257 28.17 -5.86 -16.08
CA ASN A 257 27.95 -6.22 -14.68
C ASN A 257 29.26 -6.74 -14.08
N ARG A 258 29.78 -6.04 -13.07
CA ARG A 258 31.08 -6.31 -12.40
C ARG A 258 31.20 -7.73 -11.83
N PHE A 259 30.10 -8.48 -11.82
CA PHE A 259 30.01 -9.87 -11.34
C PHE A 259 30.55 -10.93 -12.31
N HIS A 260 30.64 -10.65 -13.62
CA HIS A 260 30.99 -11.68 -14.62
C HIS A 260 32.48 -11.67 -15.02
N ASN A 261 33.32 -10.96 -14.27
CA ASN A 261 34.72 -10.73 -14.63
C ASN A 261 35.73 -11.61 -13.86
N PHE A 262 35.25 -12.69 -13.22
CA PHE A 262 36.12 -13.63 -12.51
C PHE A 262 36.53 -14.76 -13.46
N LYS A 263 37.83 -14.92 -13.68
CA LYS A 263 38.36 -16.14 -14.30
C LYS A 263 38.16 -17.30 -13.33
N GLU A 264 37.67 -18.41 -13.86
CA GLU A 264 37.54 -19.68 -13.13
C GLU A 264 38.90 -20.05 -12.54
N ARG A 265 38.94 -20.38 -11.25
CA ARG A 265 40.18 -20.80 -10.60
C ARG A 265 40.46 -22.23 -11.05
N GLU A 266 41.55 -22.41 -11.79
CA GLU A 266 42.05 -23.74 -12.15
C GLU A 266 42.58 -24.42 -10.88
N TYR A 267 41.75 -25.26 -10.27
CA TYR A 267 42.17 -26.13 -9.19
C TYR A 267 42.76 -27.41 -9.79
N ASP A 268 44.02 -27.72 -9.43
CA ASP A 268 44.60 -29.03 -9.71
C ASP A 268 44.02 -30.06 -8.75
N MET A 269 42.93 -30.69 -9.18
CA MET A 269 42.18 -31.66 -8.40
C MET A 269 43.03 -32.88 -8.01
N LYS A 270 44.04 -33.25 -8.81
CA LYS A 270 44.92 -34.38 -8.50
C LYS A 270 45.82 -34.09 -7.31
N ALA A 271 46.37 -32.88 -7.25
CA ALA A 271 47.22 -32.46 -6.13
C ALA A 271 46.43 -32.38 -4.80
N LEU A 272 45.16 -31.95 -4.85
CA LEU A 272 44.28 -31.96 -3.68
C LEU A 272 43.94 -33.39 -3.22
N GLU A 273 43.72 -34.30 -4.17
CA GLU A 273 43.38 -35.70 -3.87
C GLU A 273 44.55 -36.44 -3.21
N GLU A 274 45.79 -36.26 -3.69
CA GLU A 274 46.99 -36.83 -3.04
C GLU A 274 47.21 -36.30 -1.62
N GLN A 275 46.91 -35.03 -1.36
CA GLN A 275 47.02 -34.45 -0.01
C GLN A 275 45.97 -34.97 0.97
N LEU A 276 44.80 -35.37 0.48
CA LEU A 276 43.72 -35.92 1.30
C LEU A 276 43.93 -37.41 1.61
N LEU A 277 44.57 -38.16 0.71
CA LEU A 277 44.83 -39.59 0.87
C LEU A 277 46.09 -39.91 1.67
N ASN A 278 47.04 -38.98 1.79
CA ASN A 278 48.30 -39.15 2.55
C ASN A 278 48.22 -38.69 4.02
N ARG A 279 47.05 -38.77 4.67
CA ARG A 279 46.88 -38.51 6.12
C ARG A 279 46.54 -39.76 6.91
#